data_AF-A0A523NZZ2-F1
#
_entry.id   AF-A0A523NZZ2-F1
#
_cell.length_a   1.000
_cell.length_b   1.000
_cell.length_c   1.000
_cell.angle_alpha   90.00
_cell.angle_beta   90.00
_cell.angle_gamma   90.00
#
_symmetry.space_group_name_H-M   'P 1'
#
loop_
_entity.id
_entity.type
_entity.pdbx_description
1 polymer ?
#
loop_
_entity_poly.entity_id
_entity_poly.type
_entity_poly.pdbx_seq_one_letter_code
_entity_poly.pdbx_strand_id
1 'polypeptide(L)'
;MPPSWQSKQRKVVDLTSGQINNMNTKLLTGSGLVVAIALFLGVNIIANQTLTNLRLDVTEGRLHTLSQGTQNILAEIDEPITIRFYFSAKRFTGIPEFATYGKRVR
;
A
#
# COMPACT_ATOMS: atom_id res chain seq x y z
N MET A 1 54.91 -12.57 -39.95
CA MET A 1 54.96 -11.69 -38.76
C MET A 1 53.91 -10.60 -38.92
N PRO A 2 53.02 -10.36 -37.94
CA PRO A 2 52.04 -9.28 -38.04
C PRO A 2 52.72 -7.89 -38.00
N PRO A 3 52.21 -6.90 -38.74
CA PRO A 3 52.77 -5.54 -38.76
C PRO A 3 52.77 -4.87 -37.38
N SER A 4 53.87 -4.19 -37.03
CA SER A 4 54.09 -3.49 -35.75
C SER A 4 53.05 -2.41 -35.43
N TRP A 5 52.29 -1.96 -36.43
CA TRP A 5 51.22 -0.98 -36.26
C TRP A 5 49.97 -1.56 -35.58
N GLN A 6 49.77 -2.88 -35.63
CA GLN A 6 48.59 -3.53 -35.05
C GLN A 6 48.61 -3.57 -33.52
N SER A 7 49.80 -3.71 -32.90
CA SER A 7 49.93 -3.70 -31.44
C SER A 7 49.62 -2.32 -30.85
N LYS A 8 49.90 -1.25 -31.60
CA LYS A 8 49.60 0.13 -31.19
C LYS A 8 48.09 0.39 -31.15
N GLN A 9 47.34 -0.14 -32.13
CA GLN A 9 45.89 0.03 -32.14
C GLN A 9 45.19 -0.80 -31.06
N ARG A 10 45.65 -2.03 -30.80
CA ARG A 10 45.14 -2.84 -29.69
C ARG A 10 45.34 -2.14 -28.35
N LYS A 11 46.54 -1.58 -28.12
CA LYS A 11 46.83 -0.83 -26.89
C LYS A 11 45.91 0.38 -26.71
N VAL A 12 45.56 1.10 -27.78
CA VAL A 12 44.63 2.25 -27.69
C VAL A 12 43.20 1.80 -27.38
N VAL A 13 42.72 0.71 -27.99
CA VAL A 13 41.38 0.15 -27.75
C VAL A 13 41.25 -0.43 -26.33
N ASP A 14 42.29 -1.06 -25.80
CA ASP A 14 42.34 -1.61 -24.44
C ASP A 14 42.38 -0.52 -23.36
N LEU A 15 43.01 0.64 -23.65
CA LEU A 15 43.07 1.78 -22.72
C LEU A 15 41.73 2.50 -22.58
N THR A 16 40.88 2.46 -23.62
CA THR A 16 39.56 3.13 -23.62
C THR A 16 38.40 2.25 -23.15
N SER A 17 38.57 0.92 -23.16
CA SER A 17 37.52 -0.04 -22.80
C SER A 17 37.45 -0.37 -21.31
N GLY A 18 38.52 -0.12 -20.55
CA GLY A 18 38.64 -0.49 -19.13
C GLY A 18 37.99 0.44 -18.11
N GLN A 19 37.38 1.57 -18.52
CA GLN A 19 36.83 2.56 -17.57
C GLN A 19 35.52 3.19 -18.06
N ILE A 20 34.49 2.39 -18.30
CA ILE A 20 33.12 2.92 -18.32
C ILE A 20 32.62 2.95 -16.87
N ASN A 21 32.71 4.11 -16.22
CA ASN A 21 32.36 4.27 -14.82
C ASN A 21 30.83 4.20 -14.60
N ASN A 22 30.32 3.00 -14.30
CA ASN A 22 28.92 2.76 -13.89
C ASN A 22 28.61 3.24 -12.45
N MET A 23 29.40 4.14 -11.88
CA MET A 23 29.23 4.61 -10.49
C MET A 23 28.00 5.50 -10.32
N ASN A 24 27.68 6.33 -11.32
CA ASN A 24 26.50 7.20 -11.27
C ASN A 24 25.21 6.37 -11.37
N THR A 25 25.18 5.32 -12.19
CA THR A 25 23.99 4.46 -12.30
C THR A 25 23.76 3.68 -11.02
N LYS A 26 24.80 3.10 -10.40
CA LYS A 26 24.64 2.40 -9.10
C LYS A 26 24.19 3.32 -7.96
N LEU A 27 24.70 4.55 -7.88
CA LEU A 27 24.26 5.54 -6.88
C LEU A 27 22.85 6.06 -7.15
N LEU A 28 22.47 6.28 -8.42
CA LEU A 28 21.11 6.61 -8.84
C LEU A 28 20.13 5.46 -8.53
N THR A 29 20.53 4.21 -8.75
CA THR A 29 19.71 3.04 -8.43
C THR A 29 19.60 2.83 -6.92
N GLY A 30 20.67 3.01 -6.15
CA GLY A 30 20.66 2.84 -4.69
C GLY A 30 19.83 3.93 -3.98
N SER A 31 20.06 5.20 -4.32
CA SER A 31 19.25 6.31 -3.78
C SER A 31 17.79 6.23 -4.22
N GLY A 32 17.54 5.91 -5.50
CA GLY A 32 16.20 5.68 -6.02
C GLY A 32 15.46 4.56 -5.28
N LEU A 33 16.15 3.46 -4.95
CA LEU A 33 15.57 2.36 -4.19
C LEU A 33 15.17 2.79 -2.77
N VAL A 34 16.02 3.55 -2.08
CA VAL A 34 15.71 4.07 -0.73
C VAL A 34 14.49 5.00 -0.78
N VAL A 35 14.43 5.91 -1.75
CA VAL A 35 13.27 6.81 -1.93
C VAL A 35 12.01 6.00 -2.26
N ALA A 36 12.10 5.00 -3.14
CA ALA A 36 10.97 4.14 -3.47
C ALA A 36 10.44 3.37 -2.26
N ILE A 37 11.34 2.83 -1.42
CA ILE A 37 10.96 2.15 -0.16
C ILE A 37 10.29 3.15 0.78
N ALA A 38 10.87 4.34 0.96
CA ALA A 38 10.31 5.38 1.83
C ALA A 38 8.91 5.81 1.36
N LEU A 39 8.72 6.03 0.06
CA LEU A 39 7.42 6.34 -0.53
C LEU A 39 6.43 5.19 -0.38
N PHE A 40 6.86 3.96 -0.65
CA PHE A 40 6.01 2.78 -0.49
C PHE A 40 5.49 2.65 0.95
N LEU A 41 6.38 2.76 1.94
CA LEU A 41 6.01 2.71 3.35
C LEU A 41 5.12 3.90 3.73
N GLY A 42 5.50 5.11 3.33
CA GLY A 42 4.73 6.33 3.60
C GLY A 42 3.31 6.26 3.05
N VAL A 43 3.14 5.89 1.78
CA VAL A 43 1.82 5.71 1.14
C VAL A 43 1.01 4.65 1.87
N ASN A 44 1.59 3.50 2.20
CA ASN A 44 0.87 2.44 2.91
C ASN A 44 0.45 2.87 4.33
N ILE A 45 1.31 3.57 5.06
CA ILE A 45 1.00 4.08 6.40
C ILE A 45 -0.14 5.09 6.32
N ILE A 46 -0.06 6.06 5.41
CA ILE A 46 -1.10 7.08 5.20
C ILE A 46 -2.41 6.41 4.78
N ALA A 47 -2.38 5.51 3.80
CA ALA A 47 -3.56 4.80 3.32
C ALA A 47 -4.22 3.96 4.43
N ASN A 48 -3.44 3.25 5.24
CA ASN A 48 -4.00 2.48 6.37
C ASN A 48 -4.64 3.38 7.43
N GLN A 49 -4.11 4.58 7.67
CA GLN A 49 -4.68 5.50 8.64
C GLN A 49 -5.93 6.24 8.12
N THR A 50 -6.02 6.51 6.81
CA THR A 50 -7.10 7.33 6.24
C THR A 50 -8.21 6.52 5.58
N LEU A 51 -7.90 5.38 4.95
CA LEU A 51 -8.86 4.58 4.18
C LEU A 51 -9.47 3.41 4.98
N THR A 52 -9.16 3.27 6.28
CA THR A 52 -9.64 2.17 7.13
C THR A 52 -11.16 2.14 7.30
N ASN A 53 -11.82 3.30 7.17
CA ASN A 53 -13.27 3.42 7.32
C ASN A 53 -14.02 3.54 5.99
N LEU A 54 -13.29 3.63 4.87
CA LEU A 54 -13.91 3.76 3.56
C LEU A 54 -14.44 2.38 3.12
N ARG A 55 -15.76 2.20 3.18
CA ARG A 55 -16.45 1.00 2.68
C ARG A 55 -17.28 1.39 1.46
N LEU A 56 -16.71 1.17 0.29
CA LEU A 56 -17.42 1.36 -0.97
C LEU A 56 -18.23 0.10 -1.29
N ASP A 57 -19.53 0.26 -1.46
CA ASP A 57 -20.38 -0.83 -1.94
C ASP A 57 -20.24 -0.94 -3.47
N VAL A 58 -19.58 -2.00 -3.91
CA VAL A 58 -19.34 -2.31 -5.33
C VAL A 58 -20.33 -3.34 -5.87
N THR A 59 -21.39 -3.67 -5.13
CA THR A 59 -22.41 -4.62 -5.58
C THR A 59 -23.35 -4.00 -6.61
N GLU A 60 -23.81 -4.82 -7.55
CA GLU A 60 -24.86 -4.44 -8.48
C GLU A 60 -26.14 -4.17 -7.68
N GLY A 61 -26.65 -2.93 -7.76
CA GLY A 61 -27.83 -2.50 -7.00
C GLY A 61 -27.56 -1.99 -5.57
N ARG A 62 -26.29 -1.89 -5.14
CA ARG A 62 -25.90 -1.35 -3.81
C ARG A 62 -26.59 -2.03 -2.62
N LEU A 63 -26.57 -3.36 -2.61
CA LEU A 63 -27.29 -4.22 -1.65
C LEU A 63 -26.83 -4.06 -0.19
N HIS A 64 -25.67 -3.43 0.04
CA HIS A 64 -25.11 -3.16 1.36
C HIS A 64 -25.15 -1.67 1.73
N THR A 65 -25.82 -0.83 0.95
CA THR A 65 -26.12 0.57 1.30
C THR A 65 -27.59 0.74 1.68
N LEU A 66 -27.88 1.80 2.43
CA LEU A 66 -29.26 2.16 2.75
C LEU A 66 -30.00 2.63 1.50
N SER A 67 -31.14 2.01 1.21
CA SER A 67 -32.05 2.46 0.16
C SER A 67 -32.52 3.90 0.41
N GLN A 68 -32.94 4.61 -0.64
CA GLN A 68 -33.49 5.96 -0.49
C GLN A 68 -34.70 5.99 0.45
N GLY A 69 -35.59 4.98 0.39
CA GLY A 69 -36.75 4.87 1.28
C GLY A 69 -36.34 4.73 2.75
N THR A 70 -35.32 3.92 3.04
CA THR A 70 -34.77 3.77 4.40
C THR A 70 -34.16 5.07 4.90
N GLN A 71 -33.40 5.79 4.06
CA GLN A 71 -32.82 7.08 4.43
C GLN A 71 -33.90 8.12 4.76
N ASN A 72 -34.98 8.17 3.97
CA ASN A 72 -36.09 9.09 4.20
C ASN A 72 -36.78 8.81 5.54
N ILE A 73 -37.07 7.53 5.85
CA ILE A 73 -37.66 7.15 7.14
C ILE A 73 -36.74 7.53 8.31
N LEU A 74 -35.43 7.27 8.19
CA LEU A 74 -34.47 7.63 9.24
C LEU A 74 -34.36 9.15 9.44
N ALA A 75 -34.56 9.95 8.39
CA ALA A 75 -34.53 11.40 8.45
C ALA A 75 -35.76 12.02 9.12
N GLU A 76 -36.87 11.29 9.22
CA GLU A 76 -38.10 11.71 9.90
C GLU A 76 -38.10 11.43 11.41
N ILE A 77 -37.07 10.76 11.93
CA ILE A 77 -36.97 10.45 13.37
C ILE A 77 -36.40 11.67 14.11
N ASP A 78 -37.26 12.36 14.86
CA ASP A 78 -36.89 13.54 15.66
C ASP A 78 -36.16 13.21 16.98
N GLU A 79 -36.25 11.96 17.45
CA GLU A 79 -35.64 11.54 18.71
C GLU A 79 -34.23 10.94 18.51
N PRO A 80 -33.30 11.13 19.48
CA PRO A 80 -31.96 10.58 19.38
C PRO A 80 -31.96 9.04 19.42
N ILE A 81 -31.51 8.42 18.33
CA ILE A 81 -31.39 6.96 18.23
C ILE A 81 -30.20 6.48 19.05
N THR A 82 -30.46 5.67 20.08
CA THR A 82 -29.40 5.05 20.89
C THR A 82 -29.07 3.65 20.39
N ILE A 83 -27.89 3.49 19.78
CA ILE A 83 -27.39 2.18 19.35
C ILE A 83 -26.57 1.56 20.49
N ARG A 84 -27.03 0.41 21.00
CA ARG A 84 -26.36 -0.29 22.11
C ARG A 84 -25.74 -1.59 21.61
N PHE A 85 -24.42 -1.64 21.63
CA PHE A 85 -23.66 -2.83 21.26
C PHE A 85 -23.35 -3.67 22.51
N TYR A 86 -23.38 -4.99 22.36
CA TYR A 86 -23.06 -5.94 23.42
C TYR A 86 -22.04 -6.96 22.93
N PHE A 87 -21.03 -7.25 23.76
CA PHE A 87 -20.03 -8.28 23.46
C PHE A 87 -19.67 -9.09 24.71
N SER A 88 -19.79 -10.41 24.63
CA SER A 88 -19.49 -11.32 25.75
C SER A 88 -18.11 -11.95 25.61
N ALA A 89 -17.09 -11.29 26.15
CA ALA A 89 -15.71 -11.74 26.03
C ALA A 89 -15.48 -13.17 26.52
N LYS A 90 -16.08 -13.57 27.66
CA LYS A 90 -15.91 -14.90 28.27
C LYS A 90 -16.38 -16.06 27.38
N ARG A 91 -17.32 -15.82 26.47
CA ARG A 91 -17.85 -16.85 25.55
C ARG A 91 -17.08 -16.92 24.23
N PHE A 92 -16.42 -15.83 23.84
CA PHE A 92 -15.85 -15.66 22.50
C PHE A 92 -14.32 -15.55 22.47
N THR A 93 -13.64 -15.55 23.63
CA THR A 93 -12.16 -15.49 23.71
C THR A 93 -11.44 -16.61 22.97
N GLY A 94 -12.10 -17.76 22.76
CA GLY A 94 -11.53 -18.92 22.06
C GLY A 94 -11.92 -19.04 20.57
N ILE A 95 -12.72 -18.11 20.03
CA ILE A 95 -13.18 -18.16 18.64
C ILE A 95 -12.57 -16.96 17.89
N PRO A 96 -11.51 -17.17 17.09
CA PRO A 96 -10.78 -16.09 16.41
C PRO A 96 -11.68 -15.18 15.56
N GLU A 97 -12.72 -15.75 14.94
CA GLU A 97 -13.69 -15.00 14.13
C GLU A 97 -14.42 -13.93 14.94
N PHE A 98 -14.85 -14.26 16.17
CA PHE A 98 -15.56 -13.32 17.05
C PHE A 98 -14.64 -12.34 17.78
N ALA A 99 -13.36 -12.67 17.94
CA ALA A 99 -12.39 -11.80 18.59
C ALA A 99 -12.25 -10.44 17.88
N THR A 100 -12.37 -10.42 16.55
CA THR A 100 -12.26 -9.18 15.76
C THR A 100 -13.49 -8.27 15.91
N TYR A 101 -14.69 -8.84 16.04
CA TYR A 101 -15.91 -8.06 16.30
C TYR A 101 -15.88 -7.43 17.70
N GLY A 102 -15.36 -8.15 18.69
CA GLY A 102 -15.20 -7.63 20.04
C GLY A 102 -14.29 -6.40 20.14
N LYS A 103 -13.32 -6.23 19.22
CA LYS A 103 -12.49 -5.02 19.14
C LYS A 103 -13.25 -3.77 18.67
N ARG A 104 -14.40 -3.93 18.01
CA ARG A 104 -15.21 -2.81 17.47
C ARG A 104 -16.26 -2.30 18.46
N VAL A 105 -16.60 -3.12 19.45
CA VAL A 105 -17.61 -2.84 20.48
C VAL A 105 -16.99 -2.29 21.77
N ARG A 106 -15.67 -2.42 21.92
CA ARG A 106 -14.89 -1.97 23.08
C ARG A 106 -14.26 -0.61 22.88
#